data_AF-A0AAN9GLE5-F1
#
_entry.id   AF-A0AAN9GLE5-F1
#
_cell.length_a   1.000
_cell.length_b   1.000
_cell.length_c   1.000
_cell.angle_alpha   90.00
_cell.angle_beta   90.00
_cell.angle_gamma   90.00
#
_symmetry.space_group_name_H-M   'P 1'
#
loop_
_entity.id
_entity.type
_entity.pdbx_description
1 polymer ?
#
loop_
_entity_poly.entity_id
_entity_poly.type
_entity_poly.pdbx_seq_one_letter_code
_entity_poly.pdbx_strand_id
1 'polypeptide(L)'
;MSKTWLQTTIRRFNLKHVLLFGAIFYMLGLFLFLLPHAERRGNDLDLDPNLQGQELKDRLERVARALAKNLTVLRRLETSLLNSEIAEARRGEVVDMVINSFGKKDNQTKFVHPWENPESPGYGGRGHIVDKAKLTPPERQRYDQGYKRFHANEYVSNLIPIHRKIQHVLEPECTAKQYDVEKLPTAGVVVVFHNEAWSVLLRTVHSVLGASPKNILTEVILVDDASDMEHLGQQLADYVTQVPKVKLIRLTERSGLMQARMAGFRHVTGHVAAFLDSHCEVPKGWLEPLLSRIQEDDKVIAVPATDRINSDTFQYQPSNAADQNRGGFDLDLYFMWIPQSAQDNERRGSEFEPMRSPTHLGCCFAVAKTTFLRLGMYDPGLKIWGCENMELSFKAWMCGGSVEIIPCSHVGHMFRYTAPYSWGPDKDVLTKNCLRVASVWMDEYQLFYHDRLFYKHEEMDFGDVSDRVQLRKELGCKSFKWYMDTVYPEIYLPLGCKATGQIQNYAVPGRCVQTAIHWPNYNKHVFAEACNTRVLIQHFTLTKEHQIRRDEGCLNPGGDDRLIVRTCADIDDERGWQYTQKGELLHMESNKCLHLATDDRTLVVIHCDGDDRQKWQWTRRSLSLQT
;
A
#
# COMPACT_ATOMS: atom_id res chain seq x y z
N MET A 1 1.56 52.16 45.95
CA MET A 1 0.32 51.82 46.68
C MET A 1 0.31 50.31 46.81
N SER A 2 0.51 49.64 47.94
CA SER A 2 -0.07 49.71 49.28
C SER A 2 -0.29 48.22 49.63
N LYS A 3 0.06 47.81 50.86
CA LYS A 3 0.09 46.43 51.38
C LYS A 3 -1.30 45.73 51.45
N THR A 4 -2.27 46.12 50.63
CA THR A 4 -3.66 45.64 50.64
C THR A 4 -3.96 44.59 49.57
N TRP A 5 -3.16 44.45 48.51
CA TRP A 5 -3.38 43.43 47.47
C TRP A 5 -3.01 42.00 47.93
N LEU A 6 -1.98 41.87 48.78
CA LEU A 6 -1.54 40.56 49.27
C LEU A 6 -2.52 39.92 50.26
N GLN A 7 -3.38 40.71 50.91
CA GLN A 7 -4.41 40.19 51.83
C GLN A 7 -5.72 39.78 51.13
N THR A 8 -5.96 40.23 49.90
CA THR A 8 -7.15 39.82 49.12
C THR A 8 -6.89 38.55 48.30
N THR A 9 -5.66 38.34 47.82
CA THR A 9 -5.30 37.13 47.04
C THR A 9 -5.23 35.87 47.91
N ILE A 10 -4.90 35.99 49.21
CA ILE A 10 -4.87 34.85 50.14
C ILE A 10 -6.28 34.46 50.66
N ARG A 11 -7.28 35.34 50.54
CA ARG A 11 -8.68 35.05 50.92
C ARG A 11 -9.53 34.38 49.83
N ARG A 12 -8.98 34.11 48.64
CA ARG A 12 -9.63 33.32 47.58
C ARG A 12 -9.06 31.90 47.43
N PHE A 13 -8.27 31.41 48.39
CA PHE A 13 -8.09 29.98 48.57
C PHE A 13 -9.33 29.41 49.25
N ASN A 14 -10.18 28.81 48.41
CA ASN A 14 -11.54 28.38 48.72
C ASN A 14 -11.60 27.49 49.97
N LEU A 15 -12.41 27.87 50.96
CA LEU A 15 -12.79 27.07 52.14
C LEU A 15 -13.26 25.64 51.77
N LYS A 16 -13.71 25.46 50.52
CA LYS A 16 -14.10 24.17 49.91
C LYS A 16 -12.94 23.20 49.68
N HIS A 17 -11.71 23.67 49.40
CA HIS A 17 -10.55 22.80 49.24
C HIS A 17 -10.04 22.27 50.60
N VAL A 18 -10.14 23.08 51.65
CA VAL A 18 -9.80 22.68 53.03
C VAL A 18 -10.80 21.64 53.56
N LEU A 19 -12.09 21.79 53.24
CA LEU A 19 -13.12 20.80 53.60
C LEU A 19 -12.97 19.49 52.80
N LEU A 20 -12.59 19.56 51.52
CA LEU A 20 -12.36 18.37 50.68
C LEU A 20 -11.14 17.57 51.14
N PHE A 21 -10.01 18.25 51.43
CA PHE A 21 -8.83 17.60 52.00
C PHE A 21 -9.07 17.08 53.41
N GLY A 22 -9.82 17.82 54.24
CA GLY A 22 -10.23 17.38 55.57
C GLY A 22 -11.10 16.12 55.55
N ALA A 23 -12.04 16.02 54.59
CA ALA A 23 -12.88 14.83 54.42
C ALA A 23 -12.07 13.61 53.93
N ILE A 24 -11.08 13.81 53.05
CA ILE A 24 -10.20 12.75 52.57
C ILE A 24 -9.30 12.23 53.70
N PHE A 25 -8.73 13.11 54.52
CA PHE A 25 -7.92 12.71 55.69
C PHE A 25 -8.75 12.05 56.79
N TYR A 26 -10.00 12.50 57.02
CA TYR A 26 -10.92 11.86 57.96
C TYR A 26 -11.33 10.46 57.51
N MET A 27 -11.57 10.25 56.21
CA MET A 27 -11.88 8.94 55.62
C MET A 27 -10.68 7.98 55.63
N LEU A 28 -9.46 8.49 55.41
CA LEU A 28 -8.20 7.73 55.56
C LEU A 28 -7.91 7.37 57.03
N GLY A 29 -8.21 8.28 57.96
CA GLY A 29 -8.10 8.05 59.40
C GLY A 29 -9.07 6.99 59.91
N LEU A 30 -10.33 7.01 59.46
CA LEU A 30 -11.33 5.98 59.73
C LEU A 30 -10.94 4.61 59.15
N PHE A 31 -10.27 4.60 57.99
CA PHE A 31 -9.76 3.38 57.36
C PHE A 31 -8.61 2.74 58.16
N LEU A 32 -7.76 3.54 58.79
CA LEU A 32 -6.66 3.07 59.65
C LEU A 32 -7.13 2.67 61.07
N PHE A 33 -8.23 3.23 61.57
CA PHE A 33 -8.79 2.90 62.89
C PHE A 33 -9.64 1.63 62.91
N LEU A 34 -10.10 1.15 61.74
CA LEU A 34 -10.97 -0.03 61.61
C LEU A 34 -10.22 -1.34 61.27
N LEU A 35 -8.88 -1.31 61.21
CA LEU A 35 -8.06 -2.52 61.09
C LEU A 35 -7.66 -3.02 62.49
N PRO A 36 -7.92 -4.30 62.85
CA PRO A 36 -7.41 -4.86 64.10
C PRO A 36 -5.89 -4.86 64.11
N HIS A 37 -5.29 -4.48 65.25
CA HIS A 37 -3.85 -4.56 65.51
C HIS A 37 -3.32 -5.97 65.22
N ALA A 38 -2.47 -6.11 64.20
CA ALA A 38 -1.62 -7.28 64.01
C ALA A 38 -0.16 -6.87 64.27
N GLU A 39 0.34 -7.30 65.43
CA GLU A 39 1.73 -7.14 65.85
C GLU A 39 2.66 -8.01 64.98
N ARG A 40 3.78 -7.44 64.51
CA ARG A 40 4.78 -8.12 63.68
C ARG A 40 5.53 -9.18 64.50
N ARG A 41 5.31 -10.47 64.21
CA ARG A 41 6.32 -11.54 64.19
C ARG A 41 5.99 -12.55 63.08
N GLY A 42 7.02 -13.22 62.59
CA GLY A 42 7.10 -13.77 61.24
C GLY A 42 6.15 -14.93 60.89
N ASN A 43 5.95 -15.05 59.57
CA ASN A 43 5.35 -16.11 58.76
C ASN A 43 3.93 -16.59 59.13
N ASP A 44 3.08 -16.61 58.09
CA ASP A 44 1.68 -17.05 58.00
C ASP A 44 0.59 -16.15 58.60
N LEU A 45 -0.21 -15.56 57.70
CA LEU A 45 -1.49 -14.90 58.00
C LEU A 45 -2.61 -15.91 57.72
N ASP A 46 -3.09 -16.54 58.79
CA ASP A 46 -4.29 -17.38 58.78
C ASP A 46 -5.51 -16.48 59.06
N LEU A 47 -6.51 -16.51 58.18
CA LEU A 47 -7.75 -15.73 58.30
C LEU A 47 -8.88 -16.61 58.86
N ASP A 48 -9.60 -16.07 59.85
CA ASP A 48 -10.72 -16.71 60.57
C ASP A 48 -11.81 -17.25 59.60
N PRO A 49 -12.15 -18.55 59.66
CA PRO A 49 -13.02 -19.21 58.69
C PRO A 49 -14.53 -18.94 58.86
N ASN A 50 -14.96 -18.09 59.80
CA ASN A 50 -16.40 -17.92 60.09
C ASN A 50 -17.08 -16.65 59.52
N LEU A 51 -16.46 -15.90 58.61
CA LEU A 51 -17.19 -14.91 57.79
C LEU A 51 -17.76 -15.58 56.53
N GLN A 52 -19.05 -15.92 56.55
CA GLN A 52 -19.75 -16.46 55.39
C GLN A 52 -19.71 -15.47 54.20
N GLY A 53 -19.21 -15.93 53.05
CA GLY A 53 -18.88 -15.10 51.89
C GLY A 53 -20.02 -14.26 51.30
N GLN A 54 -21.28 -14.57 51.63
CA GLN A 54 -22.44 -13.79 51.20
C GLN A 54 -22.48 -12.42 51.89
N GLU A 55 -22.15 -12.35 53.17
CA GLU A 55 -22.26 -11.11 53.96
C GLU A 55 -21.12 -10.13 53.64
N LEU A 56 -19.93 -10.65 53.36
CA LEU A 56 -18.79 -9.86 52.89
C LEU A 56 -19.05 -9.30 51.48
N LYS A 57 -19.65 -10.11 50.59
CA LYS A 57 -20.02 -9.69 49.23
C LYS A 57 -21.10 -8.61 49.26
N ASP A 58 -22.15 -8.77 50.06
CA ASP A 58 -23.22 -7.77 50.19
C ASP A 58 -22.71 -6.45 50.78
N ARG A 59 -21.74 -6.50 51.70
CA ARG A 59 -21.09 -5.29 52.24
C ARG A 59 -20.23 -4.59 51.18
N LEU A 60 -19.43 -5.34 50.42
CA LEU A 60 -18.60 -4.79 49.34
C LEU A 60 -19.45 -4.21 48.21
N GLU A 61 -20.55 -4.85 47.82
CA GLU A 61 -21.46 -4.35 46.79
C GLU A 61 -22.24 -3.10 47.24
N ARG A 62 -22.57 -2.97 48.53
CA ARG A 62 -23.18 -1.75 49.08
C ARG A 62 -22.20 -0.58 49.06
N VAL A 63 -20.93 -0.82 49.39
CA VAL A 63 -19.87 0.19 49.34
C VAL A 63 -19.55 0.59 47.89
N ALA A 64 -19.47 -0.36 46.97
CA ALA A 64 -19.26 -0.10 45.55
C ALA A 64 -20.42 0.71 44.92
N ARG A 65 -21.67 0.40 45.28
CA ARG A 65 -22.85 1.19 44.84
C ARG A 65 -22.85 2.60 45.41
N ALA A 66 -22.46 2.79 46.68
CA ALA A 66 -22.34 4.11 47.29
C ALA A 66 -21.23 4.95 46.63
N LEU A 67 -20.08 4.34 46.33
CA LEU A 67 -18.98 4.97 45.59
C LEU A 67 -19.38 5.34 44.16
N ALA A 68 -20.04 4.44 43.43
CA ALA A 68 -20.53 4.69 42.07
C ALA A 68 -21.55 5.83 42.03
N LYS A 69 -22.48 5.89 43.00
CA LYS A 69 -23.49 6.96 43.08
C LYS A 69 -22.85 8.33 43.36
N ASN A 70 -21.84 8.40 44.23
CA ASN A 70 -21.09 9.63 44.51
C ASN A 70 -20.17 10.05 43.36
N LEU A 71 -19.51 9.10 42.68
CA LEU A 71 -18.72 9.35 41.47
C LEU A 71 -19.57 9.86 40.29
N THR A 72 -20.82 9.39 40.16
CA THR A 72 -21.73 9.83 39.09
C THR A 72 -22.25 11.24 39.34
N VAL A 73 -22.48 11.61 40.61
CA VAL A 73 -22.85 12.98 41.01
C VAL A 73 -21.67 13.95 40.83
N LEU A 74 -20.44 13.53 41.16
CA LEU A 74 -19.22 14.30 40.89
C LEU A 74 -18.96 14.45 39.38
N ARG A 75 -19.12 13.37 38.59
CA ARG A 75 -18.98 13.43 37.11
C ARG A 75 -20.00 14.37 36.47
N ARG A 76 -21.25 14.41 36.94
CA ARG A 76 -22.30 15.31 36.43
C ARG A 76 -22.04 16.79 36.79
N LEU A 77 -21.50 17.05 37.99
CA LEU A 77 -21.12 18.41 38.40
C LEU A 77 -19.86 18.91 37.67
N GLU A 78 -18.87 18.04 37.41
CA GLU A 78 -17.69 18.39 36.61
C GLU A 78 -18.01 18.58 35.12
N THR A 79 -18.87 17.74 34.52
CA THR A 79 -19.20 17.89 33.09
C THR A 79 -20.10 19.09 32.79
N SER A 80 -20.99 19.52 33.69
CA SER A 80 -21.84 20.69 33.41
C SER A 80 -21.09 22.01 33.60
N LEU A 81 -20.21 22.13 34.61
CA LEU A 81 -19.39 23.33 34.81
C LEU A 81 -18.27 23.43 33.76
N LEU A 82 -17.59 22.33 33.45
CA LEU A 82 -16.52 22.33 32.47
C LEU A 82 -17.06 22.61 31.05
N ASN A 83 -18.25 22.09 30.71
CA ASN A 83 -18.87 22.39 29.42
C ASN A 83 -19.45 23.81 29.34
N SER A 84 -19.91 24.42 30.45
CA SER A 84 -20.32 25.83 30.44
C SER A 84 -19.11 26.76 30.36
N GLU A 85 -18.02 26.46 31.06
CA GLU A 85 -16.77 27.24 31.01
C GLU A 85 -16.04 27.06 29.66
N ILE A 86 -16.08 25.87 29.05
CA ILE A 86 -15.56 25.63 27.69
C ILE A 86 -16.46 26.28 26.61
N ALA A 87 -17.79 26.32 26.81
CA ALA A 87 -18.71 26.98 25.88
C ALA A 87 -18.68 28.51 25.96
N GLU A 88 -18.30 29.08 27.11
CA GLU A 88 -17.96 30.50 27.24
C GLU A 88 -16.55 30.80 26.68
N ALA A 89 -15.56 29.94 26.95
CA ALA A 89 -14.20 30.11 26.40
C ALA A 89 -14.11 29.92 24.87
N ARG A 90 -15.05 29.18 24.25
CA ARG A 90 -15.14 28.96 22.79
C ARG A 90 -16.00 29.99 22.05
N ARG A 91 -16.73 30.86 22.75
CA ARG A 91 -17.41 32.01 22.13
C ARG A 91 -16.44 33.20 22.03
N GLY A 92 -15.56 33.12 21.03
CA GLY A 92 -15.16 34.27 20.22
C GLY A 92 -14.50 35.51 20.85
N GLU A 93 -14.08 35.53 22.12
CA GLU A 93 -13.46 36.76 22.68
C GLU A 93 -12.07 36.57 23.30
N VAL A 94 -11.63 35.37 23.69
CA VAL A 94 -10.33 35.19 24.39
C VAL A 94 -9.13 35.25 23.44
N VAL A 95 -9.27 34.81 22.19
CA VAL A 95 -8.17 34.90 21.21
C VAL A 95 -7.92 36.36 20.80
N ASP A 96 -8.98 37.15 20.62
CA ASP A 96 -8.86 38.58 20.30
C ASP A 96 -8.44 39.44 21.50
N MET A 97 -8.76 39.04 22.74
CA MET A 97 -8.29 39.74 23.95
C MET A 97 -6.81 39.50 24.25
N VAL A 98 -6.30 38.28 23.97
CA VAL A 98 -4.87 37.98 24.11
C VAL A 98 -4.05 38.66 23.01
N ILE A 99 -4.58 38.75 21.78
CA ILE A 99 -3.93 39.48 20.68
C ILE A 99 -3.90 41.00 20.96
N ASN A 100 -4.94 41.57 21.57
CA ASN A 100 -5.01 43.02 21.84
C ASN A 100 -4.35 43.48 23.15
N SER A 101 -4.01 42.57 24.07
CA SER A 101 -3.33 42.92 25.34
C SER A 101 -1.80 42.96 25.24
N PHE A 102 -1.21 42.43 24.16
CA PHE A 102 0.22 42.55 23.84
C PHE A 102 0.49 43.63 22.80
N GLY A 103 -0.04 44.83 23.04
CA GLY A 103 0.24 46.03 22.26
C GLY A 103 1.23 46.95 22.97
N LYS A 104 2.55 46.72 22.80
CA LYS A 104 3.55 47.77 22.51
C LYS A 104 4.99 47.22 22.47
N LYS A 105 5.57 47.33 21.26
CA LYS A 105 7.00 47.34 20.88
C LYS A 105 7.82 46.08 21.19
N ASP A 106 7.86 45.15 20.25
CA ASP A 106 9.06 44.85 19.45
C ASP A 106 8.69 43.91 18.28
N ASN A 107 9.48 43.94 17.19
CA ASN A 107 9.27 43.24 15.89
C ASN A 107 8.31 42.02 15.91
N GLN A 108 7.16 42.15 15.23
CA GLN A 108 6.22 41.05 14.98
C GLN A 108 6.90 39.94 14.17
N THR A 109 7.35 38.89 14.85
CA THR A 109 7.50 37.56 14.23
C THR A 109 6.09 37.04 13.97
N LYS A 110 5.62 37.20 12.73
CA LYS A 110 4.37 36.64 12.24
C LYS A 110 4.36 35.15 12.59
N PHE A 111 3.38 34.66 13.35
CA PHE A 111 3.24 33.22 13.60
C PHE A 111 3.02 32.54 12.25
N VAL A 112 4.04 31.84 11.76
CA VAL A 112 3.97 31.06 10.52
C VAL A 112 3.62 29.63 10.93
N HIS A 113 2.49 29.12 10.43
CA HIS A 113 2.15 27.72 10.67
C HIS A 113 3.29 26.80 10.20
N PRO A 114 3.59 25.69 10.88
CA PRO A 114 4.72 24.83 10.52
C PRO A 114 4.73 24.41 9.04
N TRP A 115 3.58 24.15 8.42
CA TRP A 115 3.49 23.80 6.98
C TRP A 115 3.71 24.97 6.02
N GLU A 116 3.73 26.21 6.51
CA GLU A 116 4.05 27.42 5.76
C GLU A 116 5.48 27.91 6.03
N ASN A 117 6.14 27.35 7.05
CA ASN A 117 7.51 27.67 7.40
C ASN A 117 8.46 26.92 6.44
N PRO A 118 9.23 27.64 5.60
CA PRO A 118 10.19 27.02 4.69
C PRO A 118 11.28 26.22 5.40
N GLU A 119 11.52 26.45 6.69
CA GLU A 119 12.52 25.71 7.48
C GLU A 119 11.98 24.39 8.06
N SER A 120 10.67 24.13 7.94
CA SER A 120 10.10 22.90 8.49
C SER A 120 10.56 21.65 7.74
N PRO A 121 10.79 20.52 8.44
CA PRO A 121 11.07 19.25 7.80
C PRO A 121 10.02 18.90 6.75
N GLY A 122 10.46 18.48 5.56
CA GLY A 122 9.52 18.09 4.51
C GLY A 122 8.89 19.23 3.72
N TYR A 123 9.17 20.51 4.03
CA TYR A 123 8.58 21.64 3.31
C TYR A 123 8.88 21.56 1.79
N GLY A 124 7.84 21.78 0.98
CA GLY A 124 7.94 21.71 -0.48
C GLY A 124 8.16 20.30 -1.03
N GLY A 125 8.04 19.25 -0.21
CA GLY A 125 8.36 17.87 -0.60
C GLY A 125 9.83 17.49 -0.46
N ARG A 126 10.67 18.34 0.14
CA ARG A 126 12.09 18.01 0.37
C ARG A 126 12.25 16.83 1.34
N GLY A 127 13.25 15.98 1.11
CA GLY A 127 13.58 14.91 2.03
C GLY A 127 14.10 15.46 3.36
N HIS A 128 13.76 14.80 4.47
CA HIS A 128 14.36 15.06 5.77
C HIS A 128 15.31 13.91 6.13
N ILE A 129 16.59 14.24 6.31
CA ILE A 129 17.64 13.25 6.61
C ILE A 129 17.97 13.35 8.10
N VAL A 130 17.87 12.21 8.77
CA VAL A 130 18.25 12.07 10.18
C VAL A 130 19.55 11.28 10.27
N ASP A 131 20.57 11.90 10.86
CA ASP A 131 21.83 11.24 11.19
C ASP A 131 21.65 10.34 12.42
N LYS A 132 21.45 9.04 12.17
CA LYS A 132 21.19 8.03 13.20
C LYS A 132 22.29 7.99 14.27
N ALA A 133 23.54 8.32 13.93
CA ALA A 133 24.65 8.29 14.88
C ALA A 133 24.53 9.38 15.96
N LYS A 134 23.86 10.49 15.65
CA LYS A 134 23.61 11.61 16.57
C LYS A 134 22.37 11.44 17.44
N LEU A 135 21.51 10.46 17.14
CA LEU A 135 20.33 10.18 17.95
C LEU A 135 20.72 9.63 19.32
N THR A 136 20.01 10.10 20.35
CA THR A 136 20.08 9.51 21.69
C THR A 136 19.62 8.04 21.66
N PRO A 137 19.99 7.21 22.65
CA PRO A 137 19.57 5.81 22.66
C PRO A 137 18.05 5.60 22.54
N PRO A 138 17.17 6.37 23.23
CA PRO A 138 15.72 6.24 23.07
C PRO A 138 15.20 6.67 21.69
N GLU A 139 15.81 7.69 21.07
CA GLU A 139 15.46 8.10 19.70
C GLU A 139 15.86 7.06 18.67
N ARG A 140 17.07 6.50 18.82
CA ARG A 140 17.56 5.43 17.94
C ARG A 140 16.67 4.19 18.02
N GLN A 141 16.18 3.86 19.22
CA GLN A 141 15.21 2.78 19.39
C GLN A 141 13.90 3.07 18.66
N ARG A 142 13.35 4.29 18.76
CA ARG A 142 12.13 4.69 18.01
C ARG A 142 12.36 4.65 16.50
N TYR A 143 13.51 5.12 16.04
CA TYR A 143 13.93 5.05 14.64
C TYR A 143 13.91 3.60 14.13
N ASP A 144 14.57 2.68 14.84
CA ASP A 144 14.66 1.27 14.42
C ASP A 144 13.31 0.53 14.51
N GLN A 145 12.50 0.85 15.52
CA GLN A 145 11.16 0.27 15.66
C GLN A 145 10.22 0.70 14.54
N GLY A 146 10.29 1.96 14.09
CA GLY A 146 9.50 2.47 12.97
C GLY A 146 9.73 1.65 11.70
N TYR A 147 11.00 1.44 11.34
CA TYR A 147 11.37 0.59 10.21
C TYR A 147 10.89 -0.85 10.35
N LYS A 148 11.08 -1.44 11.54
CA LYS A 148 10.68 -2.82 11.81
C LYS A 148 9.17 -3.03 11.66
N ARG A 149 8.35 -2.04 12.02
CA ARG A 149 6.89 -2.14 12.00
C ARG A 149 6.29 -1.78 10.64
N PHE A 150 6.78 -0.72 10.01
CA PHE A 150 6.13 -0.11 8.86
C PHE A 150 6.92 -0.24 7.55
N HIS A 151 8.12 -0.82 7.59
CA HIS A 151 9.03 -0.93 6.45
C HIS A 151 9.30 0.41 5.76
N ALA A 152 9.27 1.48 6.57
CA ALA A 152 9.52 2.87 6.21
C ALA A 152 9.97 3.62 7.48
N ASN A 153 10.57 4.80 7.30
CA ASN A 153 11.10 5.60 8.38
C ASN A 153 10.00 6.39 9.10
N GLU A 154 9.22 5.71 9.94
CA GLU A 154 8.16 6.34 10.73
C GLU A 154 8.71 7.49 11.60
N TYR A 155 9.93 7.36 12.13
CA TYR A 155 10.56 8.42 12.93
C TYR A 155 10.71 9.72 12.11
N VAL A 156 11.22 9.63 10.88
CA VAL A 156 11.27 10.79 9.97
C VAL A 156 9.87 11.28 9.62
N SER A 157 8.92 10.39 9.34
CA SER A 157 7.53 10.79 9.09
C SER A 157 6.95 11.60 10.25
N ASN A 158 7.21 11.22 11.50
CA ASN A 158 6.68 11.91 12.67
C ASN A 158 7.29 13.32 12.87
N LEU A 159 8.44 13.61 12.27
CA LEU A 159 9.06 14.95 12.27
C LEU A 159 8.49 15.85 11.17
N ILE A 160 7.88 15.26 10.13
CA ILE A 160 7.31 15.99 9.00
C ILE A 160 5.83 16.32 9.29
N PRO A 161 5.41 17.60 9.20
CA PRO A 161 4.01 17.98 9.41
C PRO A 161 3.04 17.19 8.54
N ILE A 162 1.91 16.75 9.12
CA ILE A 162 0.84 16.06 8.39
C ILE A 162 0.15 16.95 7.35
N HIS A 163 0.33 18.28 7.43
CA HIS A 163 -0.20 19.26 6.49
C HIS A 163 0.87 19.83 5.54
N ARG A 164 2.03 19.17 5.36
CA ARG A 164 3.10 19.72 4.51
C ARG A 164 2.57 20.01 3.09
N LYS A 165 3.02 21.13 2.52
CA LYS A 165 2.71 21.49 1.13
C LYS A 165 3.73 20.86 0.20
N ILE A 166 3.25 20.14 -0.82
CA ILE A 166 4.04 19.71 -1.97
C ILE A 166 3.99 20.84 -3.01
N GLN A 167 5.14 21.27 -3.52
CA GLN A 167 5.26 22.43 -4.44
C GLN A 167 6.12 22.05 -5.64
N HIS A 168 5.93 22.75 -6.76
CA HIS A 168 6.75 22.63 -7.98
C HIS A 168 6.82 21.21 -8.57
N VAL A 169 5.67 20.50 -8.58
CA VAL A 169 5.56 19.13 -9.14
C VAL A 169 5.13 19.15 -10.60
N LEU A 170 4.15 19.99 -10.94
CA LEU A 170 3.56 20.00 -12.28
C LEU A 170 4.46 20.75 -13.28
N GLU A 171 4.57 20.18 -14.48
CA GLU A 171 5.22 20.83 -15.62
C GLU A 171 4.40 22.06 -16.10
N PRO A 172 5.05 23.05 -16.74
CA PRO A 172 4.39 24.30 -17.14
C PRO A 172 3.14 24.09 -18.00
N GLU A 173 3.15 23.12 -18.89
CA GLU A 173 2.07 22.75 -19.80
C GLU A 173 0.84 22.28 -19.03
N CYS A 174 1.04 21.45 -18.00
CA CYS A 174 -0.04 21.02 -17.11
C CYS A 174 -0.57 22.16 -16.25
N THR A 175 0.30 23.07 -15.80
CA THR A 175 -0.11 24.26 -15.05
C THR A 175 -0.90 25.26 -15.91
N ALA A 176 -0.65 25.28 -17.22
CA ALA A 176 -1.36 26.13 -18.17
C ALA A 176 -2.77 25.63 -18.49
N LYS A 177 -3.04 24.32 -18.35
CA LYS A 177 -4.38 23.74 -18.57
C LYS A 177 -5.40 24.35 -17.59
N GLN A 178 -6.53 24.82 -18.12
CA GLN A 178 -7.63 25.38 -17.35
C GLN A 178 -8.77 24.38 -17.26
N TYR A 179 -9.27 24.14 -16.06
CA TYR A 179 -10.42 23.27 -15.82
C TYR A 179 -11.57 24.11 -15.24
N ASP A 180 -12.75 24.02 -15.83
CA ASP A 180 -13.96 24.67 -15.29
C ASP A 180 -14.49 23.85 -14.12
N VAL A 181 -13.91 24.09 -12.94
CA VAL A 181 -14.15 23.30 -11.72
C VAL A 181 -15.64 23.23 -11.34
N GLU A 182 -16.43 24.25 -11.66
CA GLU A 182 -17.86 24.27 -11.37
C GLU A 182 -18.68 23.31 -12.25
N LYS A 183 -18.13 22.91 -13.41
CA LYS A 183 -18.77 21.95 -14.32
C LYS A 183 -18.26 20.52 -14.14
N LEU A 184 -17.14 20.32 -13.45
CA LEU A 184 -16.59 18.99 -13.25
C LEU A 184 -17.53 18.11 -12.39
N PRO A 185 -17.56 16.79 -12.62
CA PRO A 185 -18.28 15.89 -11.75
C PRO A 185 -17.69 15.95 -10.34
N THR A 186 -18.52 15.69 -9.32
CA THR A 186 -18.05 15.60 -7.94
C THR A 186 -17.41 14.23 -7.67
N ALA A 187 -16.45 14.16 -6.74
CA ALA A 187 -15.71 12.95 -6.42
C ALA A 187 -15.64 12.68 -4.91
N GLY A 188 -15.84 11.42 -4.54
CA GLY A 188 -15.50 10.89 -3.22
C GLY A 188 -14.19 10.11 -3.27
N VAL A 189 -13.32 10.32 -2.28
CA VAL A 189 -12.00 9.66 -2.20
C VAL A 189 -12.06 8.53 -1.18
N VAL A 190 -11.77 7.30 -1.59
CA VAL A 190 -11.71 6.11 -0.73
C VAL A 190 -10.25 5.79 -0.42
N VAL A 191 -9.91 5.76 0.87
CA VAL A 191 -8.58 5.40 1.37
C VAL A 191 -8.70 4.17 2.25
N VAL A 192 -8.17 3.04 1.78
CA VAL A 192 -8.12 1.80 2.55
C VAL A 192 -6.83 1.74 3.35
N PHE A 193 -6.91 1.30 4.60
CA PHE A 193 -5.73 1.08 5.43
C PHE A 193 -5.87 -0.17 6.31
N HIS A 194 -4.73 -0.79 6.60
CA HIS A 194 -4.58 -1.84 7.60
C HIS A 194 -3.24 -1.62 8.30
N ASN A 195 -3.24 -1.36 9.60
CA ASN A 195 -2.03 -1.19 10.40
C ASN A 195 -1.05 -0.13 9.85
N GLU A 196 -1.58 1.00 9.38
CA GLU A 196 -0.78 2.10 8.84
C GLU A 196 -0.22 3.00 9.96
N ALA A 197 0.96 3.59 9.70
CA ALA A 197 1.56 4.57 10.60
C ALA A 197 0.68 5.83 10.71
N TRP A 198 0.48 6.33 11.94
CA TRP A 198 -0.41 7.47 12.23
C TRP A 198 -0.10 8.71 11.39
N SER A 199 1.16 9.15 11.36
CA SER A 199 1.56 10.35 10.61
C SER A 199 1.43 10.18 9.11
N VAL A 200 1.60 8.96 8.60
CA VAL A 200 1.49 8.65 7.17
C VAL A 200 0.02 8.68 6.73
N LEU A 201 -0.84 7.93 7.43
CA LEU A 201 -2.28 7.89 7.16
C LEU A 201 -2.90 9.29 7.20
N LEU A 202 -2.62 10.05 8.25
CA LEU A 202 -3.18 11.39 8.39
C LEU A 202 -2.62 12.37 7.35
N ARG A 203 -1.36 12.21 6.92
CA ARG A 203 -0.81 13.04 5.85
C ARG A 203 -1.51 12.78 4.52
N THR A 204 -1.88 11.54 4.21
CA THR A 204 -2.73 11.23 3.05
C THR A 204 -4.07 11.94 3.12
N VAL A 205 -4.78 11.83 4.26
CA VAL A 205 -6.08 12.49 4.45
C VAL A 205 -5.98 14.01 4.28
N HIS A 206 -5.01 14.63 4.96
CA HIS A 206 -4.86 16.09 4.92
C HIS A 206 -4.32 16.61 3.59
N SER A 207 -3.52 15.81 2.90
CA SER A 207 -3.08 16.14 1.55
C SER A 207 -4.27 16.17 0.58
N VAL A 208 -5.16 15.17 0.62
CA VAL A 208 -6.40 15.16 -0.18
C VAL A 208 -7.28 16.36 0.15
N LEU A 209 -7.55 16.62 1.44
CA LEU A 209 -8.40 17.74 1.86
C LEU A 209 -7.79 19.11 1.49
N GLY A 210 -6.46 19.24 1.56
CA GLY A 210 -5.75 20.49 1.31
C GLY A 210 -5.50 20.79 -0.16
N ALA A 211 -5.43 19.77 -1.01
CA ALA A 211 -5.12 19.90 -2.43
C ALA A 211 -6.35 19.84 -3.34
N SER A 212 -7.48 19.29 -2.88
CA SER A 212 -8.68 19.13 -3.71
C SER A 212 -9.63 20.33 -3.60
N PRO A 213 -10.20 20.84 -4.71
CA PRO A 213 -11.20 21.90 -4.65
C PRO A 213 -12.44 21.53 -3.82
N LYS A 214 -12.92 22.46 -2.99
CA LYS A 214 -13.97 22.21 -2.00
C LYS A 214 -15.34 21.90 -2.61
N ASN A 215 -15.62 22.38 -3.81
CA ASN A 215 -16.88 22.18 -4.53
C ASN A 215 -16.96 20.79 -5.20
N ILE A 216 -15.83 20.23 -5.65
CA ILE A 216 -15.82 18.92 -6.31
C ILE A 216 -15.53 17.76 -5.35
N LEU A 217 -14.80 17.96 -4.25
CA LEU A 217 -14.58 16.92 -3.24
C LEU A 217 -15.81 16.76 -2.33
N THR A 218 -16.52 15.62 -2.40
CA THR A 218 -17.68 15.33 -1.54
C THR A 218 -17.25 14.86 -0.16
N GLU A 219 -16.45 13.80 -0.10
CA GLU A 219 -15.94 13.19 1.11
C GLU A 219 -14.60 12.47 0.91
N VAL A 220 -13.88 12.27 2.01
CA VAL A 220 -12.80 11.29 2.14
C VAL A 220 -13.31 10.16 3.04
N ILE A 221 -13.31 8.94 2.53
CA ILE A 221 -13.81 7.75 3.20
C ILE A 221 -12.61 6.89 3.57
N LEU A 222 -12.27 6.91 4.85
CA LEU A 222 -11.29 6.01 5.44
C LEU A 222 -11.94 4.65 5.70
N VAL A 223 -11.35 3.58 5.18
CA VAL A 223 -11.80 2.21 5.43
C VAL A 223 -10.71 1.45 6.16
N ASP A 224 -10.98 1.14 7.42
CA ASP A 224 -10.15 0.29 8.25
C ASP A 224 -10.45 -1.19 7.95
N ASP A 225 -9.49 -1.88 7.32
CA ASP A 225 -9.55 -3.32 7.05
C ASP A 225 -9.07 -4.12 8.27
N ALA A 226 -9.79 -3.97 9.37
CA ALA A 226 -9.55 -4.67 10.65
C ALA A 226 -8.11 -4.50 11.20
N SER A 227 -7.65 -3.25 11.35
CA SER A 227 -6.39 -2.94 12.02
C SER A 227 -6.42 -3.36 13.50
N ASP A 228 -5.28 -3.80 14.02
CA ASP A 228 -5.09 -4.20 15.42
C ASP A 228 -4.20 -3.24 16.23
N MET A 229 -3.66 -2.21 15.59
CA MET A 229 -2.85 -1.18 16.25
C MET A 229 -3.72 -0.19 17.05
N GLU A 230 -3.35 0.03 18.32
CA GLU A 230 -4.10 0.85 19.28
C GLU A 230 -4.41 2.27 18.77
N HIS A 231 -3.45 2.93 18.12
CA HIS A 231 -3.62 4.30 17.61
C HIS A 231 -4.65 4.41 16.48
N LEU A 232 -4.99 3.30 15.82
CA LEU A 232 -6.01 3.24 14.77
C LEU A 232 -7.41 2.94 15.33
N GLY A 233 -7.52 2.62 16.62
CA GLY A 233 -8.77 2.40 17.33
C GLY A 233 -9.47 3.72 17.71
N GLN A 234 -9.77 3.90 18.99
CA GLN A 234 -10.56 5.05 19.47
C GLN A 234 -9.91 6.40 19.13
N GLN A 235 -8.58 6.50 19.22
CA GLN A 235 -7.86 7.73 18.90
C GLN A 235 -8.14 8.24 17.48
N LEU A 236 -8.13 7.34 16.49
CA LEU A 236 -8.46 7.71 15.11
C LEU A 236 -9.94 8.07 14.96
N ALA A 237 -10.84 7.36 15.64
CA ALA A 237 -12.27 7.68 15.62
C ALA A 237 -12.52 9.10 16.16
N ASP A 238 -11.96 9.43 17.32
CA ASP A 238 -12.08 10.74 17.93
C ASP A 238 -11.48 11.84 17.05
N TYR A 239 -10.33 11.57 16.41
CA TYR A 239 -9.71 12.50 15.48
C TYR A 239 -10.61 12.78 14.27
N VAL A 240 -11.14 11.74 13.62
CA VAL A 240 -11.97 11.88 12.41
C VAL A 240 -13.23 12.69 12.68
N THR A 241 -13.84 12.58 13.87
CA THR A 241 -15.02 13.41 14.22
C THR A 241 -14.77 14.92 14.16
N GLN A 242 -13.51 15.34 14.25
CA GLN A 242 -13.11 16.75 14.24
C GLN A 242 -12.69 17.22 12.84
N VAL A 243 -12.56 16.32 11.87
CA VAL A 243 -12.11 16.64 10.51
C VAL A 243 -13.31 16.66 9.56
N PRO A 244 -13.67 17.82 8.98
CA PRO A 244 -14.81 17.92 8.08
C PRO A 244 -14.59 17.08 6.83
N LYS A 245 -15.70 16.55 6.28
CA LYS A 245 -15.74 15.70 5.07
C LYS A 245 -15.03 14.35 5.20
N VAL A 246 -14.53 13.96 6.38
CA VAL A 246 -13.93 12.64 6.59
C VAL A 246 -14.94 11.69 7.23
N LYS A 247 -15.07 10.50 6.66
CA LYS A 247 -15.90 9.40 7.19
C LYS A 247 -14.99 8.21 7.48
N LEU A 248 -15.23 7.53 8.60
CA LEU A 248 -14.51 6.32 8.96
C LEU A 248 -15.45 5.12 8.93
N ILE A 249 -15.09 4.11 8.14
CA ILE A 249 -15.76 2.82 8.05
C ILE A 249 -14.81 1.77 8.62
N ARG A 250 -15.31 0.85 9.43
CA ARG A 250 -14.52 -0.26 9.99
C ARG A 250 -15.09 -1.59 9.57
N LEU A 251 -14.23 -2.43 9.00
CA LEU A 251 -14.55 -3.83 8.77
C LEU A 251 -14.27 -4.63 10.05
N THR A 252 -15.12 -5.59 10.34
CA THR A 252 -15.01 -6.45 11.54
C THR A 252 -13.97 -7.54 11.38
N GLU A 253 -13.61 -7.88 10.15
CA GLU A 253 -12.63 -8.92 9.81
C GLU A 253 -11.72 -8.44 8.67
N ARG A 254 -10.50 -8.98 8.65
CA ARG A 254 -9.51 -8.66 7.64
C ARG A 254 -9.92 -9.27 6.30
N SER A 255 -10.54 -8.44 5.47
CA SER A 255 -11.18 -8.83 4.21
C SER A 255 -10.27 -8.62 3.00
N GLY A 256 -9.28 -7.74 3.11
CA GLY A 256 -8.35 -7.39 2.05
C GLY A 256 -8.75 -6.14 1.28
N LEU A 257 -7.79 -5.65 0.48
CA LEU A 257 -7.85 -4.38 -0.25
C LEU A 257 -9.13 -4.26 -1.11
N MET A 258 -9.44 -5.28 -1.90
CA MET A 258 -10.56 -5.25 -2.85
C MET A 258 -11.90 -5.11 -2.13
N GLN A 259 -12.11 -5.90 -1.06
CA GLN A 259 -13.33 -5.86 -0.26
C GLN A 259 -13.46 -4.52 0.48
N ALA A 260 -12.36 -4.02 1.06
CA ALA A 260 -12.35 -2.73 1.73
C ALA A 260 -12.60 -1.57 0.75
N ARG A 261 -12.04 -1.60 -0.45
CA ARG A 261 -12.35 -0.63 -1.53
C ARG A 261 -13.83 -0.67 -1.87
N MET A 262 -14.42 -1.84 -2.05
CA MET A 262 -15.86 -1.98 -2.33
C MET A 262 -16.73 -1.50 -1.16
N ALA A 263 -16.34 -1.75 0.09
CA ALA A 263 -17.05 -1.25 1.26
C ALA A 263 -17.04 0.29 1.33
N GLY A 264 -15.89 0.92 1.07
CA GLY A 264 -15.77 2.37 0.96
C GLY A 264 -16.56 2.93 -0.21
N PHE A 265 -16.47 2.30 -1.38
CA PHE A 265 -17.17 2.70 -2.60
C PHE A 265 -18.69 2.81 -2.40
N ARG A 266 -19.30 1.89 -1.65
CA ARG A 266 -20.74 1.92 -1.34
C ARG A 266 -21.18 3.21 -0.62
N HIS A 267 -20.26 3.92 0.01
CA HIS A 267 -20.52 5.17 0.73
C HIS A 267 -20.14 6.43 -0.07
N VAL A 268 -19.60 6.29 -1.28
CA VAL A 268 -19.30 7.42 -2.17
C VAL A 268 -20.60 8.05 -2.65
N THR A 269 -20.76 9.34 -2.39
CA THR A 269 -21.91 10.15 -2.83
C THR A 269 -21.61 10.95 -4.09
N GLY A 270 -20.33 11.16 -4.40
CA GLY A 270 -19.88 11.77 -5.66
C GLY A 270 -20.23 10.95 -6.90
N HIS A 271 -20.15 11.61 -8.06
CA HIS A 271 -20.31 10.97 -9.37
C HIS A 271 -19.12 10.09 -9.72
N VAL A 272 -17.94 10.43 -9.20
CA VAL A 272 -16.68 9.70 -9.38
C VAL A 272 -16.19 9.15 -8.04
N ALA A 273 -15.64 7.93 -8.06
CA ALA A 273 -14.88 7.37 -6.95
C ALA A 273 -13.39 7.42 -7.29
N ALA A 274 -12.61 8.09 -6.45
CA ALA A 274 -11.14 8.06 -6.50
C ALA A 274 -10.61 7.17 -5.39
N PHE A 275 -9.76 6.20 -5.71
CA PHE A 275 -9.14 5.30 -4.75
C PHE A 275 -7.68 5.71 -4.55
N LEU A 276 -7.24 5.76 -3.29
CA LEU A 276 -5.84 5.99 -2.92
C LEU A 276 -5.42 4.98 -1.85
N ASP A 277 -4.15 4.58 -1.86
CA ASP A 277 -3.53 3.91 -0.73
C ASP A 277 -3.34 4.88 0.46
N SER A 278 -3.19 4.34 1.67
CA SER A 278 -3.04 5.09 2.93
C SER A 278 -1.69 5.79 3.14
N HIS A 279 -0.83 5.75 2.13
CA HIS A 279 0.52 6.30 2.16
C HIS A 279 0.82 7.07 0.87
N CYS A 280 -0.17 7.85 0.45
CA CYS A 280 -0.09 8.76 -0.68
C CYS A 280 -0.03 10.23 -0.23
N GLU A 281 0.56 11.09 -1.06
CA GLU A 281 0.44 12.54 -0.96
C GLU A 281 0.15 13.11 -2.35
N VAL A 282 -0.80 14.03 -2.42
CA VAL A 282 -1.30 14.62 -3.64
C VAL A 282 -0.96 16.13 -3.70
N PRO A 283 -0.34 16.62 -4.78
CA PRO A 283 -0.15 18.04 -5.03
C PRO A 283 -1.47 18.71 -5.44
N LYS A 284 -1.50 20.05 -5.43
CA LYS A 284 -2.62 20.81 -6.02
C LYS A 284 -2.75 20.50 -7.50
N GLY A 285 -3.99 20.44 -8.01
CA GLY A 285 -4.26 20.12 -9.40
C GLY A 285 -4.30 18.63 -9.72
N TRP A 286 -4.25 17.74 -8.71
CA TRP A 286 -4.27 16.30 -8.96
C TRP A 286 -5.65 15.79 -9.39
N LEU A 287 -6.75 16.40 -8.94
CA LEU A 287 -8.08 15.81 -9.08
C LEU A 287 -8.75 16.27 -10.38
N GLU A 288 -8.61 17.55 -10.71
CA GLU A 288 -9.25 18.21 -11.85
C GLU A 288 -8.97 17.52 -13.20
N PRO A 289 -7.72 17.12 -13.53
CA PRO A 289 -7.45 16.41 -14.78
C PRO A 289 -8.12 15.04 -14.85
N LEU A 290 -8.18 14.31 -13.72
CA LEU A 290 -8.85 13.00 -13.65
C LEU A 290 -10.35 13.15 -13.91
N LEU A 291 -10.98 14.13 -13.27
CA LEU A 291 -12.42 14.37 -13.39
C LEU A 291 -12.79 14.93 -14.75
N SER A 292 -11.95 15.79 -15.32
CA SER A 292 -12.11 16.28 -16.70
C SER A 292 -12.10 15.11 -17.68
N ARG A 293 -11.14 14.17 -17.53
CA ARG A 293 -11.07 13.03 -18.44
C ARG A 293 -12.29 12.11 -18.32
N ILE A 294 -12.73 11.83 -17.10
CA ILE A 294 -13.93 11.01 -16.86
C ILE A 294 -15.21 11.71 -17.35
N GLN A 295 -15.25 13.04 -17.33
CA GLN A 295 -16.37 13.79 -17.89
C GLN A 295 -16.45 13.66 -19.42
N GLU A 296 -15.31 13.60 -20.10
CA GLU A 296 -15.26 13.38 -21.56
C GLU A 296 -15.66 11.96 -21.94
N ASP A 297 -15.21 10.97 -21.17
CA ASP A 297 -15.54 9.56 -21.36
C ASP A 297 -15.67 8.84 -20.01
N ASP A 298 -16.90 8.55 -19.61
CA ASP A 298 -17.20 7.95 -18.30
C ASP A 298 -16.75 6.49 -18.19
N LYS A 299 -16.35 5.86 -19.30
CA LYS A 299 -15.85 4.47 -19.34
C LYS A 299 -14.35 4.36 -19.08
N VAL A 300 -13.65 5.49 -18.94
CA VAL A 300 -12.22 5.55 -18.62
C VAL A 300 -11.99 5.27 -17.14
N ILE A 301 -11.00 4.44 -16.85
CA ILE A 301 -10.32 4.39 -15.55
C ILE A 301 -9.11 5.32 -15.64
N ALA A 302 -9.24 6.50 -15.02
CA ALA A 302 -8.23 7.53 -15.05
C ALA A 302 -7.20 7.30 -13.95
N VAL A 303 -5.93 7.15 -14.31
CA VAL A 303 -4.83 6.85 -13.41
C VAL A 303 -3.92 8.08 -13.35
N PRO A 304 -3.58 8.62 -12.17
CA PRO A 304 -2.60 9.71 -12.09
C PRO A 304 -1.20 9.20 -12.44
N ALA A 305 -0.33 10.08 -12.95
CA ALA A 305 1.11 9.88 -12.91
C ALA A 305 1.55 9.57 -11.47
N THR A 306 2.23 8.44 -11.31
CA THR A 306 2.61 7.94 -9.99
C THR A 306 4.01 8.42 -9.65
N ASP A 307 4.09 9.37 -8.74
CA ASP A 307 5.34 9.89 -8.22
C ASP A 307 5.86 9.03 -7.07
N ARG A 308 7.15 9.15 -6.76
CA ARG A 308 7.75 8.40 -5.66
C ARG A 308 7.88 9.25 -4.41
N ILE A 309 7.43 8.71 -3.27
CA ILE A 309 7.83 9.20 -1.94
C ILE A 309 8.90 8.26 -1.42
N ASN A 310 10.09 8.79 -1.15
CA ASN A 310 11.19 7.99 -0.61
C ASN A 310 10.82 7.50 0.81
N SER A 311 10.83 6.18 1.05
CA SER A 311 10.44 5.60 2.34
C SER A 311 11.39 5.91 3.50
N ASP A 312 12.61 6.39 3.22
CA ASP A 312 13.63 6.69 4.22
C ASP A 312 13.65 8.17 4.62
N THR A 313 13.50 9.06 3.63
CA THR A 313 13.64 10.52 3.81
C THR A 313 12.33 11.28 3.61
N PHE A 314 11.28 10.62 3.09
CA PHE A 314 10.01 11.23 2.70
C PHE A 314 10.15 12.33 1.63
N GLN A 315 11.25 12.32 0.86
CA GLN A 315 11.37 13.18 -0.32
C GLN A 315 10.29 12.81 -1.35
N TYR A 316 9.54 13.81 -1.82
CA TYR A 316 8.64 13.68 -2.96
C TYR A 316 9.45 13.82 -4.25
N GLN A 317 9.34 12.85 -5.14
CA GLN A 317 10.11 12.73 -6.37
C GLN A 317 9.13 12.64 -7.54
N PRO A 318 8.84 13.77 -8.23
CA PRO A 318 7.90 13.78 -9.33
C PRO A 318 8.42 13.01 -10.53
N SER A 319 7.51 12.35 -11.23
CA SER A 319 7.72 11.78 -12.57
C SER A 319 7.67 12.89 -13.62
N ASN A 320 8.34 12.68 -14.75
CA ASN A 320 8.27 13.56 -15.92
C ASN A 320 7.33 12.93 -16.96
N ALA A 321 6.51 13.74 -17.65
CA ALA A 321 5.58 13.25 -18.65
C ALA A 321 6.28 12.50 -19.82
N ALA A 322 7.45 12.96 -20.25
CA ALA A 322 8.26 12.35 -21.31
C ALA A 322 8.73 10.95 -20.94
N ASP A 323 9.12 10.76 -19.67
CA ASP A 323 9.69 9.53 -19.14
C ASP A 323 8.63 8.61 -18.48
N GLN A 324 7.36 9.01 -18.49
CA GLN A 324 6.29 8.26 -17.85
C GLN A 324 6.10 6.90 -18.53
N ASN A 325 6.43 5.83 -17.81
CA ASN A 325 6.13 4.47 -18.25
C ASN A 325 4.64 4.14 -18.07
N ARG A 326 4.15 3.18 -18.85
CA ARG A 326 2.80 2.64 -18.69
C ARG A 326 2.84 1.29 -17.98
N GLY A 327 1.70 0.85 -17.48
CA GLY A 327 1.56 -0.42 -16.76
C GLY A 327 1.35 -1.60 -17.70
N GLY A 328 2.16 -2.63 -17.57
CA GLY A 328 2.02 -3.93 -18.22
C GLY A 328 2.05 -5.07 -17.21
N PHE A 329 2.09 -6.30 -17.71
CA PHE A 329 2.28 -7.50 -16.90
C PHE A 329 3.16 -8.52 -17.63
N ASP A 330 3.82 -9.39 -16.87
CA ASP A 330 4.54 -10.55 -17.39
C ASP A 330 3.68 -11.83 -17.33
N LEU A 331 4.21 -12.96 -17.82
CA LEU A 331 3.44 -14.20 -17.86
C LEU A 331 3.24 -14.85 -16.48
N ASP A 332 3.84 -14.32 -15.41
CA ASP A 332 3.56 -14.70 -14.03
C ASP A 332 2.35 -13.91 -13.46
N LEU A 333 1.71 -13.08 -14.30
CA LEU A 333 0.69 -12.10 -13.89
C LEU A 333 1.22 -11.16 -12.82
N TYR A 334 2.49 -10.77 -12.95
CA TYR A 334 3.11 -9.74 -12.14
C TYR A 334 3.09 -8.40 -12.87
N PHE A 335 2.81 -7.31 -12.15
CA PHE A 335 2.81 -5.96 -12.72
C PHE A 335 4.23 -5.54 -13.10
N MET A 336 4.39 -4.91 -14.25
CA MET A 336 5.65 -4.32 -14.66
C MET A 336 5.44 -2.95 -15.30
N TRP A 337 6.45 -2.09 -15.17
CA TRP A 337 6.52 -0.88 -15.96
C TRP A 337 7.04 -1.22 -17.35
N ILE A 338 6.32 -0.80 -18.38
CA ILE A 338 6.73 -0.95 -19.77
C ILE A 338 6.89 0.42 -20.43
N PRO A 339 7.75 0.52 -21.46
CA PRO A 339 7.90 1.75 -22.21
C PRO A 339 6.58 2.22 -22.85
N GLN A 340 6.54 3.51 -23.17
CA GLN A 340 5.45 4.10 -23.93
C GLN A 340 5.32 3.43 -25.31
N SER A 341 4.09 3.29 -25.81
CA SER A 341 3.85 2.74 -27.14
C SER A 341 4.05 3.83 -28.20
N ALA A 342 4.86 3.54 -29.23
CA ALA A 342 5.07 4.47 -30.34
C ALA A 342 3.74 4.85 -31.03
N GLN A 343 2.83 3.88 -31.17
CA GLN A 343 1.50 4.10 -31.75
C GLN A 343 0.65 5.05 -30.90
N ASP A 344 0.70 4.90 -29.57
CA ASP A 344 -0.04 5.79 -28.67
C ASP A 344 0.56 7.19 -28.62
N ASN A 345 1.90 7.30 -28.69
CA ASN A 345 2.61 8.57 -28.78
C ASN A 345 2.16 9.38 -30.01
N GLU A 346 2.06 8.73 -31.17
CA GLU A 346 1.56 9.34 -32.40
C GLU A 346 0.09 9.77 -32.27
N ARG A 347 -0.77 8.90 -31.70
CA ARG A 347 -2.20 9.20 -31.48
C ARG A 347 -2.40 10.45 -30.62
N ARG A 348 -1.65 10.58 -29.53
CA ARG A 348 -1.87 11.65 -28.54
C ARG A 348 -1.22 12.97 -28.95
N GLY A 349 -0.17 12.94 -29.76
CA GLY A 349 0.53 14.12 -30.29
C GLY A 349 1.28 14.98 -29.24
N SER A 350 1.05 14.77 -27.95
CA SER A 350 1.70 15.48 -26.84
C SER A 350 1.85 14.54 -25.64
N GLU A 351 2.95 14.66 -24.90
CA GLU A 351 3.19 13.90 -23.66
C GLU A 351 2.26 14.29 -22.51
N PHE A 352 1.58 15.43 -22.60
CA PHE A 352 0.64 15.93 -21.59
C PHE A 352 -0.81 15.48 -21.84
N GLU A 353 -1.05 14.68 -22.88
CA GLU A 353 -2.35 14.11 -23.21
C GLU A 353 -2.49 12.67 -22.66
N PRO A 354 -3.73 12.20 -22.38
CA PRO A 354 -3.97 10.89 -21.79
C PRO A 354 -3.25 9.74 -22.54
N MET A 355 -2.44 9.00 -21.79
CA MET A 355 -1.64 7.88 -22.28
C MET A 355 -2.37 6.56 -22.00
N ARG A 356 -2.56 5.73 -23.03
CA ARG A 356 -3.21 4.43 -22.86
C ARG A 356 -2.27 3.44 -22.18
N SER A 357 -2.78 2.75 -21.18
CA SER A 357 -2.02 1.79 -20.38
C SER A 357 -2.70 0.42 -20.41
N PRO A 358 -2.00 -0.68 -20.74
CA PRO A 358 -2.58 -2.02 -20.66
C PRO A 358 -3.16 -2.33 -19.29
N THR A 359 -2.42 -1.98 -18.24
CA THR A 359 -2.85 -2.16 -16.85
C THR A 359 -2.59 -0.92 -16.01
N HIS A 360 -3.23 -0.83 -14.85
CA HIS A 360 -2.87 0.15 -13.82
C HIS A 360 -2.03 -0.49 -12.71
N LEU A 361 -1.25 0.31 -11.98
CA LEU A 361 -0.40 -0.14 -10.86
C LEU A 361 -1.23 -0.63 -9.65
N GLY A 362 -2.45 -0.12 -9.50
CA GLY A 362 -3.35 -0.49 -8.39
C GLY A 362 -3.39 0.50 -7.24
N CYS A 363 -2.35 1.31 -7.00
CA CYS A 363 -2.26 2.19 -5.83
C CYS A 363 -3.22 3.39 -5.85
N CYS A 364 -3.52 3.92 -7.04
CA CYS A 364 -4.43 5.04 -7.21
C CYS A 364 -5.09 5.05 -8.59
N PHE A 365 -6.38 5.41 -8.62
CA PHE A 365 -7.16 5.63 -9.85
C PHE A 365 -8.48 6.32 -9.52
N ALA A 366 -9.11 6.93 -10.52
CA ALA A 366 -10.46 7.46 -10.47
C ALA A 366 -11.34 6.80 -11.54
N VAL A 367 -12.60 6.57 -11.20
CA VAL A 367 -13.56 5.92 -12.09
C VAL A 367 -14.97 6.46 -11.85
N ALA A 368 -15.75 6.66 -12.92
CA ALA A 368 -17.16 6.99 -12.77
C ALA A 368 -17.88 5.92 -11.96
N LYS A 369 -18.73 6.35 -11.01
CA LYS A 369 -19.50 5.44 -10.16
C LYS A 369 -20.37 4.49 -10.99
N THR A 370 -20.96 5.00 -12.07
CA THR A 370 -21.74 4.24 -13.06
C THR A 370 -20.90 3.16 -13.73
N THR A 371 -19.68 3.49 -14.17
CA THR A 371 -18.77 2.54 -14.81
C THR A 371 -18.27 1.47 -13.83
N PHE A 372 -17.89 1.84 -12.61
CA PHE A 372 -17.44 0.83 -11.64
C PHE A 372 -18.55 -0.16 -11.27
N LEU A 373 -19.80 0.32 -11.14
CA LEU A 373 -20.97 -0.54 -10.95
C LEU A 373 -21.24 -1.42 -12.18
N ARG A 374 -21.20 -0.85 -13.38
CA ARG A 374 -21.40 -1.59 -14.65
C ARG A 374 -20.39 -2.71 -14.81
N LEU A 375 -19.12 -2.47 -14.48
CA LEU A 375 -18.06 -3.48 -14.53
C LEU A 375 -18.15 -4.53 -13.40
N GLY A 376 -19.19 -4.46 -12.56
CA GLY A 376 -19.41 -5.38 -11.44
C GLY A 376 -18.40 -5.20 -10.31
N MET A 377 -17.83 -4.00 -10.15
CA MET A 377 -16.80 -3.65 -9.15
C MET A 377 -15.59 -4.59 -9.24
N TYR A 378 -14.97 -4.96 -8.13
CA TYR A 378 -13.98 -6.05 -8.08
C TYR A 378 -14.68 -7.41 -7.98
N ASP A 379 -14.00 -8.48 -8.42
CA ASP A 379 -14.42 -9.84 -8.09
C ASP A 379 -14.40 -10.06 -6.56
N PRO A 380 -15.56 -10.38 -5.94
CA PRO A 380 -15.64 -10.57 -4.49
C PRO A 380 -14.88 -11.82 -3.99
N GLY A 381 -14.50 -12.73 -4.88
CA GLY A 381 -13.67 -13.87 -4.54
C GLY A 381 -12.19 -13.53 -4.35
N LEU A 382 -11.71 -12.38 -4.82
CA LEU A 382 -10.33 -11.95 -4.60
C LEU A 382 -10.08 -11.61 -3.13
N LYS A 383 -8.98 -12.12 -2.57
CA LYS A 383 -8.66 -12.01 -1.13
C LYS A 383 -7.36 -11.25 -0.90
N ILE A 384 -7.29 -10.53 0.23
CA ILE A 384 -6.11 -9.82 0.73
C ILE A 384 -5.54 -8.78 -0.25
N TRP A 385 -4.77 -9.19 -1.25
CA TRP A 385 -4.13 -8.32 -2.23
C TRP A 385 -3.64 -9.12 -3.45
N GLY A 386 -3.59 -8.48 -4.62
CA GLY A 386 -2.87 -8.94 -5.79
C GLY A 386 -3.76 -9.43 -6.92
N CYS A 387 -3.30 -9.18 -8.16
CA CYS A 387 -3.98 -9.41 -9.42
C CYS A 387 -5.31 -8.64 -9.62
N GLU A 388 -5.77 -7.86 -8.65
CA GLU A 388 -6.98 -7.04 -8.79
C GLU A 388 -6.81 -5.90 -9.79
N ASN A 389 -5.59 -5.39 -9.93
CA ASN A 389 -5.25 -4.36 -10.88
C ASN A 389 -5.30 -4.88 -12.32
N MET A 390 -4.85 -6.12 -12.58
CA MET A 390 -5.06 -6.77 -13.88
C MET A 390 -6.53 -7.04 -14.13
N GLU A 391 -7.26 -7.55 -13.13
CA GLU A 391 -8.69 -7.86 -13.24
C GLU A 391 -9.51 -6.66 -13.69
N LEU A 392 -9.32 -5.52 -13.03
CA LEU A 392 -10.02 -4.28 -13.36
C LEU A 392 -9.57 -3.71 -14.72
N SER A 393 -8.29 -3.87 -15.08
CA SER A 393 -7.77 -3.44 -16.39
C SER A 393 -8.37 -4.24 -17.53
N PHE A 394 -8.46 -5.58 -17.39
CA PHE A 394 -9.07 -6.46 -18.37
C PHE A 394 -10.56 -6.14 -18.54
N LYS A 395 -11.29 -5.94 -17.42
CA LYS A 395 -12.67 -5.45 -17.45
C LYS A 395 -12.82 -4.15 -18.23
N ALA A 396 -12.01 -3.14 -17.91
CA ALA A 396 -12.11 -1.84 -18.56
C ALA A 396 -11.91 -1.95 -20.07
N TRP A 397 -10.80 -2.54 -20.50
CA TRP A 397 -10.46 -2.67 -21.91
C TRP A 397 -11.42 -3.59 -22.68
N MET A 398 -11.63 -4.80 -22.18
CA MET A 398 -12.39 -5.81 -22.90
C MET A 398 -13.88 -5.50 -22.91
N CYS A 399 -14.39 -4.73 -21.93
CA CYS A 399 -15.82 -4.41 -21.82
C CYS A 399 -16.14 -2.95 -22.21
N GLY A 400 -15.36 -2.39 -23.15
CA GLY A 400 -15.71 -1.19 -23.91
C GLY A 400 -15.27 0.15 -23.31
N GLY A 401 -14.31 0.16 -22.39
CA GLY A 401 -13.63 1.34 -21.86
C GLY A 401 -12.12 1.28 -22.08
N SER A 402 -11.37 1.99 -21.25
CA SER A 402 -9.90 2.03 -21.28
C SER A 402 -9.31 2.31 -19.90
N VAL A 403 -8.02 2.02 -19.75
CA VAL A 403 -7.20 2.50 -18.63
C VAL A 403 -6.23 3.54 -19.20
N GLU A 404 -6.25 4.74 -18.62
CA GLU A 404 -5.49 5.88 -19.14
C GLU A 404 -4.73 6.57 -18.01
N ILE A 405 -3.41 6.73 -18.19
CA ILE A 405 -2.57 7.56 -17.32
C ILE A 405 -2.78 9.01 -17.74
N ILE A 406 -3.07 9.88 -16.78
CA ILE A 406 -3.33 11.30 -16.96
C ILE A 406 -2.09 12.06 -16.49
N PRO A 407 -1.20 12.48 -17.41
CA PRO A 407 0.12 13.00 -17.03
C PRO A 407 0.05 14.25 -16.16
N CYS A 408 -0.97 15.09 -16.34
CA CYS A 408 -1.15 16.29 -15.53
C CYS A 408 -1.74 16.06 -14.13
N SER A 409 -2.11 14.83 -13.80
CA SER A 409 -2.53 14.45 -12.44
C SER A 409 -1.41 13.66 -11.79
N HIS A 410 -0.89 14.15 -10.67
CA HIS A 410 0.20 13.49 -9.95
C HIS A 410 -0.26 12.98 -8.59
N VAL A 411 0.22 11.80 -8.20
CA VAL A 411 0.06 11.26 -6.84
C VAL A 411 1.37 10.64 -6.40
N GLY A 412 1.96 11.17 -5.34
CA GLY A 412 3.12 10.56 -4.68
C GLY A 412 2.71 9.34 -3.89
N HIS A 413 3.34 8.20 -4.18
CA HIS A 413 3.17 6.95 -3.46
C HIS A 413 4.45 6.55 -2.73
N MET A 414 4.33 6.16 -1.47
CA MET A 414 5.47 5.65 -0.71
C MET A 414 5.71 4.16 -0.99
N PHE A 415 6.54 3.88 -1.99
CA PHE A 415 6.97 2.52 -2.31
C PHE A 415 7.81 1.94 -1.17
N ARG A 416 7.42 0.75 -0.69
CA ARG A 416 8.13 -0.03 0.32
C ARG A 416 8.89 -1.17 -0.35
N TYR A 417 10.05 -1.54 0.20
CA TYR A 417 10.82 -2.69 -0.29
C TYR A 417 10.15 -4.04 0.00
N THR A 418 9.32 -4.09 1.05
CA THR A 418 8.63 -5.30 1.50
C THR A 418 7.24 -4.93 2.00
N ALA A 419 6.27 -5.81 1.76
CA ALA A 419 4.91 -5.63 2.29
C ALA A 419 4.94 -5.66 3.83
N PRO A 420 4.32 -4.69 4.51
CA PRO A 420 4.32 -4.59 5.98
C PRO A 420 3.25 -5.46 6.65
N TYR A 421 2.46 -6.19 5.86
CA TYR A 421 1.28 -6.91 6.33
C TYR A 421 1.43 -8.42 6.17
N SER A 422 0.66 -9.17 6.95
CA SER A 422 0.53 -10.63 6.80
C SER A 422 -0.26 -10.97 5.54
N TRP A 423 0.10 -12.05 4.86
CA TRP A 423 -0.69 -12.60 3.74
C TRP A 423 -1.93 -13.39 4.22
N GLY A 424 -2.14 -13.47 5.54
CA GLY A 424 -3.14 -14.35 6.13
C GLY A 424 -2.66 -15.80 6.19
N PRO A 425 -3.56 -16.74 6.53
CA PRO A 425 -3.20 -18.16 6.67
C PRO A 425 -2.98 -18.86 5.32
N ASP A 426 -3.60 -18.36 4.26
CA ASP A 426 -3.49 -18.93 2.92
C ASP A 426 -2.21 -18.43 2.22
N LYS A 427 -1.19 -19.28 2.17
CA LYS A 427 0.10 -18.96 1.55
C LYS A 427 0.04 -18.81 0.04
N ASP A 428 -1.02 -19.33 -0.58
CA ASP A 428 -1.19 -19.36 -2.03
C ASP A 428 -2.24 -18.33 -2.50
N VAL A 429 -2.63 -17.38 -1.63
CA VAL A 429 -3.68 -16.39 -1.88
C VAL A 429 -3.45 -15.57 -3.16
N LEU A 430 -2.22 -15.14 -3.41
CA LEU A 430 -1.87 -14.39 -4.62
C LEU A 430 -2.07 -15.25 -5.88
N THR A 431 -1.55 -16.48 -5.87
CA THR A 431 -1.70 -17.42 -6.98
C THR A 431 -3.17 -17.72 -7.25
N LYS A 432 -3.98 -17.94 -6.20
CA LYS A 432 -5.43 -18.16 -6.34
C LYS A 432 -6.14 -16.95 -6.92
N ASN A 433 -5.82 -15.74 -6.47
CA ASN A 433 -6.37 -14.51 -7.06
C ASN A 433 -6.05 -14.44 -8.56
N CYS A 434 -4.79 -14.66 -8.94
CA CYS A 434 -4.37 -14.62 -10.34
C CYS A 434 -5.01 -15.75 -11.17
N LEU A 435 -5.22 -16.94 -10.61
CA LEU A 435 -5.97 -18.03 -11.25
C LEU A 435 -7.43 -17.66 -11.51
N ARG A 436 -8.09 -16.97 -10.58
CA ARG A 436 -9.45 -16.43 -10.81
C ARG A 436 -9.46 -15.47 -11.99
N VAL A 437 -8.51 -14.54 -12.03
CA VAL A 437 -8.38 -13.56 -13.13
C VAL A 437 -8.12 -14.27 -14.46
N ALA A 438 -7.16 -15.20 -14.49
CA ALA A 438 -6.82 -15.96 -15.69
C ALA A 438 -8.02 -16.76 -16.23
N SER A 439 -8.71 -17.47 -15.34
CA SER A 439 -9.87 -18.30 -15.69
C SER A 439 -11.03 -17.51 -16.28
N VAL A 440 -11.22 -16.26 -15.86
CA VAL A 440 -12.33 -15.41 -16.32
C VAL A 440 -11.96 -14.62 -17.56
N TRP A 441 -10.72 -14.12 -17.65
CA TRP A 441 -10.37 -13.05 -18.59
C TRP A 441 -9.35 -13.45 -19.66
N MET A 442 -8.56 -14.51 -19.48
CA MET A 442 -7.44 -14.81 -20.38
C MET A 442 -7.75 -15.83 -21.49
N ASP A 443 -8.97 -16.37 -21.55
CA ASP A 443 -9.37 -17.37 -22.55
C ASP A 443 -8.33 -18.51 -22.65
N GLU A 444 -7.88 -18.88 -23.85
CA GLU A 444 -6.84 -19.89 -24.07
C GLU A 444 -5.43 -19.47 -23.60
N TYR A 445 -5.20 -18.17 -23.35
CA TYR A 445 -3.91 -17.63 -22.92
C TYR A 445 -3.61 -17.92 -21.45
N GLN A 446 -4.60 -18.34 -20.66
CA GLN A 446 -4.38 -18.82 -19.29
C GLN A 446 -3.38 -19.99 -19.23
N LEU A 447 -3.23 -20.73 -20.35
CA LEU A 447 -2.20 -21.76 -20.53
C LEU A 447 -0.81 -21.27 -20.13
N PHE A 448 -0.45 -20.02 -20.45
CA PHE A 448 0.88 -19.51 -20.11
C PHE A 448 1.07 -19.40 -18.61
N TYR A 449 0.07 -18.90 -17.89
CA TYR A 449 0.12 -18.85 -16.44
C TYR A 449 0.11 -20.24 -15.81
N HIS A 450 -0.69 -21.17 -16.35
CA HIS A 450 -0.70 -22.56 -15.91
C HIS A 450 0.67 -23.23 -16.11
N ASP A 451 1.34 -22.95 -17.24
CA ASP A 451 2.70 -23.41 -17.52
C ASP A 451 3.71 -22.86 -16.50
N ARG A 452 3.63 -21.55 -16.19
CA ARG A 452 4.44 -20.91 -15.13
C ARG A 452 4.24 -21.55 -13.77
N LEU A 453 3.01 -21.98 -13.46
CA LEU A 453 2.67 -22.70 -12.22
C LEU A 453 3.03 -24.19 -12.26
N PHE A 454 3.69 -24.68 -13.32
CA PHE A 454 3.96 -26.10 -13.52
C PHE A 454 2.69 -26.96 -13.45
N TYR A 455 1.58 -26.42 -13.96
CA TYR A 455 0.24 -27.02 -13.98
C TYR A 455 -0.35 -27.33 -12.60
N LYS A 456 0.25 -26.84 -11.51
CA LYS A 456 -0.26 -27.04 -10.14
C LYS A 456 -1.63 -26.46 -9.87
N HIS A 457 -2.11 -25.57 -10.73
CA HIS A 457 -3.48 -25.04 -10.64
C HIS A 457 -4.56 -26.14 -10.57
N GLU A 458 -4.32 -27.33 -11.13
CA GLU A 458 -5.23 -28.49 -11.07
C GLU A 458 -5.45 -29.01 -9.64
N GLU A 459 -4.49 -28.73 -8.74
CA GLU A 459 -4.54 -29.12 -7.33
C GLU A 459 -5.04 -27.97 -6.42
N MET A 460 -5.34 -26.80 -7.00
CA MET A 460 -5.64 -25.58 -6.25
C MET A 460 -7.13 -25.22 -6.36
N ASP A 461 -7.80 -25.16 -5.21
CA ASP A 461 -9.12 -24.54 -5.11
C ASP A 461 -8.97 -23.01 -5.00
N PHE A 462 -9.31 -22.31 -6.09
CA PHE A 462 -9.39 -20.85 -6.17
C PHE A 462 -10.84 -20.32 -6.13
N GLY A 463 -11.81 -21.19 -5.84
CA GLY A 463 -13.23 -20.89 -5.71
C GLY A 463 -13.97 -20.73 -7.04
N ASP A 464 -15.30 -20.67 -6.97
CA ASP A 464 -16.15 -20.51 -8.14
C ASP A 464 -16.00 -19.12 -8.78
N VAL A 465 -15.97 -19.09 -10.11
CA VAL A 465 -15.87 -17.88 -10.95
C VAL A 465 -17.06 -17.74 -11.91
N SER A 466 -18.06 -18.60 -11.81
CA SER A 466 -19.22 -18.65 -12.72
C SER A 466 -19.94 -17.30 -12.85
N ASP A 467 -20.16 -16.60 -11.73
CA ASP A 467 -20.76 -15.26 -11.74
C ASP A 467 -19.94 -14.22 -12.51
N ARG A 468 -18.61 -14.34 -12.46
CA ARG A 468 -17.70 -13.42 -13.17
C ARG A 468 -17.67 -13.72 -14.67
N VAL A 469 -17.70 -15.02 -15.03
CA VAL A 469 -17.85 -15.47 -16.43
C VAL A 469 -19.20 -15.01 -17.00
N GLN A 470 -20.28 -15.11 -16.22
CA GLN A 470 -21.61 -14.64 -16.62
C GLN A 470 -21.64 -13.13 -16.83
N LEU A 471 -21.07 -12.35 -15.90
CA LEU A 471 -20.92 -10.91 -16.06
C LEU A 471 -20.17 -10.54 -17.34
N ARG A 472 -19.06 -11.23 -17.64
CA ARG A 472 -18.27 -11.00 -18.87
C ARG A 472 -19.12 -11.22 -20.13
N LYS A 473 -19.98 -12.24 -20.14
CA LYS A 473 -20.92 -12.52 -21.24
C LYS A 473 -22.00 -11.43 -21.37
N GLU A 474 -22.61 -11.03 -20.27
CA GLU A 474 -23.67 -10.01 -20.24
C GLU A 474 -23.20 -8.64 -20.74
N LEU A 475 -21.96 -8.28 -20.42
CA LEU A 475 -21.33 -7.04 -20.89
C LEU A 475 -20.87 -7.09 -22.35
N GLY A 476 -20.95 -8.25 -23.01
CA GLY A 476 -20.50 -8.42 -24.40
C GLY A 476 -19.01 -8.14 -24.57
N CYS A 477 -18.19 -8.50 -23.57
CA CYS A 477 -16.77 -8.18 -23.57
C CYS A 477 -16.01 -8.90 -24.70
N LYS A 478 -14.95 -8.27 -25.20
CA LYS A 478 -14.03 -8.83 -26.18
C LYS A 478 -13.25 -10.03 -25.62
N SER A 479 -12.64 -10.80 -26.52
CA SER A 479 -11.69 -11.88 -26.18
C SER A 479 -10.36 -11.33 -25.66
N PHE A 480 -9.61 -12.14 -24.94
CA PHE A 480 -8.24 -11.82 -24.56
C PHE A 480 -7.32 -11.71 -25.77
N LYS A 481 -7.56 -12.48 -26.84
CA LYS A 481 -6.86 -12.31 -28.12
C LYS A 481 -6.93 -10.86 -28.61
N TRP A 482 -8.13 -10.27 -28.66
CA TRP A 482 -8.31 -8.87 -29.00
C TRP A 482 -7.52 -7.92 -28.07
N TYR A 483 -7.50 -8.20 -26.76
CA TYR A 483 -6.72 -7.43 -25.80
C TYR A 483 -5.22 -7.48 -26.13
N MET A 484 -4.69 -8.66 -26.43
CA MET A 484 -3.28 -8.84 -26.80
C MET A 484 -2.97 -8.16 -28.13
N ASP A 485 -3.82 -8.30 -29.14
CA ASP A 485 -3.59 -7.70 -30.46
C ASP A 485 -3.73 -6.16 -30.47
N THR A 486 -4.55 -5.60 -29.57
CA THR A 486 -4.96 -4.18 -29.63
C THR A 486 -4.41 -3.33 -28.49
N VAL A 487 -4.35 -3.88 -27.28
CA VAL A 487 -4.02 -3.15 -26.06
C VAL A 487 -2.57 -3.37 -25.66
N TYR A 488 -2.08 -4.61 -25.77
CA TYR A 488 -0.71 -4.96 -25.38
C TYR A 488 -0.01 -5.87 -26.41
N PRO A 489 0.17 -5.40 -27.66
CA PRO A 489 0.79 -6.21 -28.72
C PRO A 489 2.29 -6.46 -28.52
N GLU A 490 2.95 -5.70 -27.66
CA GLU A 490 4.40 -5.78 -27.45
C GLU A 490 4.83 -6.93 -26.53
N ILE A 491 3.91 -7.56 -25.81
CA ILE A 491 4.23 -8.65 -24.88
C ILE A 491 4.72 -9.90 -25.63
N TYR A 492 5.81 -10.48 -25.14
CA TYR A 492 6.31 -11.74 -25.65
C TYR A 492 5.45 -12.94 -25.23
N LEU A 493 5.14 -13.81 -26.19
CA LEU A 493 4.46 -15.09 -25.96
C LEU A 493 5.35 -16.27 -26.41
N PRO A 494 5.56 -17.30 -25.57
CA PRO A 494 6.43 -18.45 -25.88
C PRO A 494 5.77 -19.48 -26.82
N LEU A 495 5.11 -19.00 -27.88
CA LEU A 495 4.38 -19.83 -28.83
C LEU A 495 5.32 -20.72 -29.65
N GLY A 496 5.08 -22.02 -29.55
CA GLY A 496 5.84 -23.05 -30.23
C GLY A 496 7.26 -23.23 -29.68
N CYS A 497 7.49 -22.93 -28.41
CA CYS A 497 8.75 -23.22 -27.72
C CYS A 497 9.16 -24.70 -27.89
N LYS A 498 10.46 -24.99 -27.80
CA LYS A 498 11.05 -26.32 -27.92
C LYS A 498 11.07 -27.08 -26.59
N ALA A 499 11.16 -26.34 -25.49
CA ALA A 499 11.12 -26.87 -24.12
C ALA A 499 10.55 -25.81 -23.17
N THR A 500 9.98 -26.24 -22.05
CA THR A 500 9.44 -25.34 -21.01
C THR A 500 9.50 -26.01 -19.63
N GLY A 501 9.47 -25.21 -18.56
CA GLY A 501 9.51 -25.67 -17.17
C GLY A 501 10.86 -25.46 -16.49
N GLN A 502 11.15 -26.27 -15.45
CA GLN A 502 12.40 -26.20 -14.70
C GLN A 502 13.54 -26.85 -15.49
N ILE A 503 14.73 -26.24 -15.42
CA ILE A 503 15.97 -26.82 -15.95
C ILE A 503 16.70 -27.48 -14.78
N GLN A 504 16.51 -28.78 -14.61
CA GLN A 504 17.08 -29.55 -13.51
C GLN A 504 18.37 -30.26 -13.92
N ASN A 505 19.40 -30.26 -13.08
CA ASN A 505 20.63 -30.99 -13.37
C ASN A 505 20.43 -32.51 -13.22
N TYR A 506 21.01 -33.29 -14.14
CA TYR A 506 20.88 -34.75 -14.15
C TYR A 506 21.75 -35.43 -13.07
N ALA A 507 23.02 -35.03 -12.93
CA ALA A 507 23.94 -35.62 -11.94
C ALA A 507 23.58 -35.30 -10.49
N VAL A 508 22.98 -34.12 -10.26
CA VAL A 508 22.56 -33.67 -8.92
C VAL A 508 21.04 -33.43 -8.92
N PRO A 509 20.23 -34.49 -8.74
CA PRO A 509 18.78 -34.37 -8.71
C PRO A 509 18.30 -33.36 -7.66
N GLY A 510 17.28 -32.58 -8.00
CA GLY A 510 16.76 -31.53 -7.13
C GLY A 510 17.53 -30.21 -7.17
N ARG A 511 18.51 -30.03 -8.08
CA ARG A 511 19.13 -28.72 -8.38
C ARG A 511 18.61 -28.14 -9.68
N CYS A 512 17.99 -26.97 -9.61
CA CYS A 512 17.37 -26.28 -10.73
C CYS A 512 17.99 -24.91 -10.95
N VAL A 513 18.12 -24.51 -12.23
CA VAL A 513 18.49 -23.13 -12.59
C VAL A 513 17.47 -22.15 -11.99
N GLN A 514 17.96 -21.11 -11.30
CA GLN A 514 17.12 -20.11 -10.66
C GLN A 514 17.69 -18.70 -10.87
N THR A 515 16.85 -17.79 -11.39
CA THR A 515 17.16 -16.35 -11.39
C THR A 515 15.89 -15.54 -11.60
N ALA A 516 15.78 -14.41 -10.89
CA ALA A 516 14.69 -13.48 -11.11
C ALA A 516 15.02 -12.53 -12.28
N ILE A 517 14.11 -12.42 -13.23
CA ILE A 517 14.29 -11.61 -14.44
C ILE A 517 13.68 -10.21 -14.22
N HIS A 518 14.46 -9.31 -13.63
CA HIS A 518 14.14 -7.89 -13.50
C HIS A 518 15.42 -7.07 -13.62
N TRP A 519 15.30 -5.79 -14.00
CA TRP A 519 16.42 -4.90 -14.36
C TRP A 519 17.64 -4.95 -13.40
N PRO A 520 17.49 -4.95 -12.07
CA PRO A 520 18.58 -5.14 -11.11
C PRO A 520 19.41 -6.42 -11.24
N ASN A 521 18.94 -7.45 -11.96
CA ASN A 521 19.63 -8.74 -12.09
C ASN A 521 20.29 -8.95 -13.46
N TYR A 522 20.15 -7.99 -14.38
CA TYR A 522 20.86 -8.06 -15.65
C TYR A 522 22.38 -8.01 -15.41
N ASN A 523 23.12 -8.82 -16.16
CA ASN A 523 24.55 -9.06 -16.03
C ASN A 523 25.00 -9.65 -14.68
N LYS A 524 24.08 -10.15 -13.84
CA LYS A 524 24.43 -10.91 -12.63
C LYS A 524 24.48 -12.41 -12.91
N HIS A 525 25.33 -13.10 -12.15
CA HIS A 525 25.46 -14.55 -12.20
C HIS A 525 24.17 -15.26 -11.82
N VAL A 526 23.88 -16.32 -12.57
CA VAL A 526 22.78 -17.25 -12.35
C VAL A 526 23.31 -18.44 -11.57
N PHE A 527 22.47 -18.98 -10.69
CA PHE A 527 22.83 -20.09 -9.80
C PHE A 527 21.84 -21.24 -9.92
N ALA A 528 22.30 -22.44 -9.58
CA ALA A 528 21.43 -23.56 -9.29
C ALA A 528 21.00 -23.51 -7.81
N GLU A 529 19.72 -23.71 -7.56
CA GLU A 529 19.14 -23.76 -6.22
C GLU A 529 18.26 -25.01 -6.08
N ALA A 530 17.74 -25.28 -4.88
CA ALA A 530 16.83 -26.41 -4.69
C ALA A 530 15.58 -26.26 -5.59
N CYS A 531 15.27 -27.29 -6.38
CA CYS A 531 14.08 -27.30 -7.23
C CYS A 531 12.82 -27.10 -6.38
N ASN A 532 12.05 -26.06 -6.70
CA ASN A 532 10.81 -25.74 -6.01
C ASN A 532 9.79 -25.19 -7.01
N THR A 533 8.78 -25.99 -7.31
CA THR A 533 7.70 -25.63 -8.23
C THR A 533 6.72 -24.58 -7.67
N ARG A 534 6.92 -24.09 -6.44
CA ARG A 534 6.25 -22.86 -5.95
C ARG A 534 7.04 -21.58 -6.30
N VAL A 535 8.26 -21.72 -6.83
CA VAL A 535 9.15 -20.60 -7.15
C VAL A 535 9.15 -20.38 -8.66
N LEU A 536 8.35 -19.42 -9.13
CA LEU A 536 8.13 -19.16 -10.56
C LEU A 536 9.40 -18.69 -11.29
N ILE A 537 10.39 -18.14 -10.57
CA ILE A 537 11.70 -17.74 -11.10
C ILE A 537 12.62 -18.93 -11.46
N GLN A 538 12.15 -20.17 -11.31
CA GLN A 538 12.79 -21.38 -11.83
C GLN A 538 12.19 -21.85 -13.18
N HIS A 539 11.23 -21.11 -13.74
CA HIS A 539 10.58 -21.45 -14.99
C HIS A 539 11.26 -20.77 -16.19
N PHE A 540 11.70 -21.56 -17.18
CA PHE A 540 12.28 -21.05 -18.42
C PHE A 540 11.64 -21.71 -19.63
N THR A 541 11.75 -21.06 -20.79
CA THR A 541 11.36 -21.60 -22.09
C THR A 541 12.55 -21.64 -23.02
N LEU A 542 12.67 -22.69 -23.85
CA LEU A 542 13.57 -22.70 -24.99
C LEU A 542 12.80 -22.23 -26.21
N THR A 543 13.12 -21.06 -26.73
CA THR A 543 12.38 -20.47 -27.86
C THR A 543 12.72 -21.15 -29.19
N LYS A 544 12.01 -20.78 -30.27
CA LYS A 544 12.33 -21.26 -31.63
C LYS A 544 13.65 -20.67 -32.12
N GLU A 545 13.92 -19.45 -31.69
CA GLU A 545 15.12 -18.61 -31.88
C GLU A 545 16.26 -19.05 -30.96
N HIS A 546 16.16 -20.25 -30.37
CA HIS A 546 17.21 -20.84 -29.55
C HIS A 546 17.56 -20.07 -28.27
N GLN A 547 16.67 -19.25 -27.74
CA GLN A 547 16.92 -18.52 -26.50
C GLN A 547 16.42 -19.32 -25.29
N ILE A 548 17.20 -19.39 -24.21
CA ILE A 548 16.67 -19.81 -22.90
C ILE A 548 16.08 -18.57 -22.25
N ARG A 549 14.77 -18.40 -22.38
CA ARG A 549 14.05 -17.14 -22.15
C ARG A 549 13.04 -17.24 -21.01
N ARG A 550 12.91 -16.15 -20.27
CA ARG A 550 11.79 -15.84 -19.38
C ARG A 550 11.45 -14.36 -19.56
N ASP A 551 10.29 -14.09 -20.16
CA ASP A 551 9.77 -12.74 -20.43
C ASP A 551 10.79 -11.91 -21.23
N GLU A 552 11.37 -10.83 -20.71
CA GLU A 552 12.36 -10.01 -21.44
C GLU A 552 13.83 -10.45 -21.24
N GLY A 553 14.09 -11.37 -20.31
CA GLY A 553 15.44 -11.81 -19.96
C GLY A 553 15.77 -13.19 -20.48
N CYS A 554 17.02 -13.33 -20.93
CA CYS A 554 17.55 -14.56 -21.49
C CYS A 554 18.84 -14.96 -20.79
N LEU A 555 19.06 -16.27 -20.67
CA LEU A 555 20.28 -16.82 -20.09
C LEU A 555 21.36 -16.91 -21.17
N ASN A 556 22.56 -16.43 -20.90
CA ASN A 556 23.69 -16.46 -21.84
C ASN A 556 25.03 -16.45 -21.06
N PRO A 557 26.15 -16.95 -21.63
CA PRO A 557 27.45 -16.85 -20.98
C PRO A 557 27.90 -15.39 -20.77
N GLY A 558 28.48 -15.10 -19.63
CA GLY A 558 29.20 -13.86 -19.34
C GLY A 558 30.65 -13.92 -19.82
N GLY A 559 31.38 -12.81 -19.64
CA GLY A 559 32.79 -12.71 -20.06
C GLY A 559 33.74 -13.64 -19.29
N ASP A 560 33.31 -14.22 -18.17
CA ASP A 560 34.05 -15.17 -17.33
C ASP A 560 33.53 -16.62 -17.48
N ASP A 561 32.84 -16.92 -18.59
CA ASP A 561 32.17 -18.20 -18.87
C ASP A 561 31.05 -18.56 -17.85
N ARG A 562 30.71 -17.70 -16.88
CA ARG A 562 29.59 -17.94 -15.96
C ARG A 562 28.25 -17.60 -16.62
N LEU A 563 27.20 -18.33 -16.27
CA LEU A 563 25.86 -18.02 -16.79
C LEU A 563 25.34 -16.71 -16.18
N ILE A 564 24.85 -15.80 -17.02
CA ILE A 564 24.25 -14.51 -16.62
C ILE A 564 22.87 -14.30 -17.25
N VAL A 565 22.13 -13.32 -16.75
CA VAL A 565 20.92 -12.79 -17.40
C VAL A 565 21.28 -11.62 -18.30
N ARG A 566 20.80 -11.61 -19.55
CA ARG A 566 20.91 -10.47 -20.49
C ARG A 566 19.56 -10.20 -21.14
N THR A 567 19.46 -9.11 -21.90
CA THR A 567 18.27 -8.80 -22.69
C THR A 567 18.15 -9.79 -23.84
N CYS A 568 16.96 -10.33 -24.07
CA CYS A 568 16.76 -11.27 -25.18
C CYS A 568 17.00 -10.63 -26.55
N ALA A 569 16.80 -9.32 -26.69
CA ALA A 569 17.10 -8.58 -27.92
C ALA A 569 18.60 -8.63 -28.30
N ASP A 570 19.49 -8.90 -27.35
CA ASP A 570 20.94 -8.95 -27.60
C ASP A 570 21.41 -10.32 -28.13
N ILE A 571 20.53 -11.32 -28.20
CA ILE A 571 20.84 -12.71 -28.54
C ILE A 571 20.16 -13.08 -29.85
N ASP A 572 20.96 -13.28 -30.90
CA ASP A 572 20.49 -13.84 -32.16
C ASP A 572 20.50 -15.37 -32.14
N ASP A 573 20.04 -15.97 -33.24
CA ASP A 573 19.95 -17.42 -33.42
C ASP A 573 21.32 -18.13 -33.36
N GLU A 574 22.44 -17.45 -33.62
CA GLU A 574 23.77 -18.06 -33.58
C GLU A 574 24.37 -18.04 -32.17
N ARG A 575 23.98 -17.05 -31.35
CA ARG A 575 24.41 -16.86 -29.96
C ARG A 575 23.47 -17.51 -28.94
N GLY A 576 22.55 -18.35 -29.41
CA GLY A 576 21.59 -19.08 -28.59
C GLY A 576 22.10 -20.42 -28.03
N TRP A 577 21.15 -21.26 -27.68
CA TRP A 577 21.31 -22.58 -27.09
C TRP A 577 20.63 -23.68 -27.91
N GLN A 578 21.30 -24.82 -27.99
CA GLN A 578 20.73 -26.07 -28.47
C GLN A 578 20.56 -27.04 -27.31
N TYR A 579 19.32 -27.48 -27.06
CA TYR A 579 19.06 -28.58 -26.12
C TYR A 579 19.16 -29.93 -26.85
N THR A 580 20.33 -30.56 -26.79
CA THR A 580 20.70 -31.75 -27.56
C THR A 580 19.88 -32.97 -27.14
N GLN A 581 19.75 -33.99 -28.00
CA GLN A 581 19.04 -35.24 -27.65
C GLN A 581 19.64 -35.97 -26.45
N LYS A 582 20.92 -35.74 -26.15
CA LYS A 582 21.64 -36.29 -24.99
C LYS A 582 21.32 -35.56 -23.68
N GLY A 583 20.57 -34.46 -23.74
CA GLY A 583 20.22 -33.63 -22.59
C GLY A 583 21.22 -32.52 -22.29
N GLU A 584 22.17 -32.22 -23.18
CA GLU A 584 23.12 -31.12 -22.98
C GLU A 584 22.51 -29.79 -23.45
N LEU A 585 22.87 -28.70 -22.77
CA LEU A 585 22.58 -27.34 -23.22
C LEU A 585 23.86 -26.77 -23.84
N LEU A 586 23.96 -26.86 -25.16
CA LEU A 586 25.09 -26.40 -25.97
C LEU A 586 24.89 -24.93 -26.34
N HIS A 587 25.81 -24.06 -25.95
CA HIS A 587 25.88 -22.69 -26.45
C HIS A 587 26.49 -22.70 -27.85
N MET A 588 25.74 -22.20 -28.83
CA MET A 588 26.03 -22.44 -30.24
C MET A 588 27.25 -21.65 -30.74
N GLU A 589 27.44 -20.41 -30.29
CA GLU A 589 28.58 -19.57 -30.69
C GLU A 589 29.93 -20.14 -30.17
N SER A 590 29.97 -20.57 -28.91
CA SER A 590 31.22 -21.03 -28.27
C SER A 590 31.47 -22.53 -28.40
N ASN A 591 30.48 -23.31 -28.86
CA ASN A 591 30.51 -24.78 -28.86
C ASN A 591 30.86 -25.39 -27.49
N LYS A 592 30.36 -24.76 -26.42
CA LYS A 592 30.55 -25.17 -25.01
C LYS A 592 29.20 -25.54 -24.38
N CYS A 593 29.23 -26.42 -23.39
CA CYS A 593 28.05 -26.94 -22.69
C CYS A 593 27.87 -26.27 -21.33
N LEU A 594 26.61 -26.03 -20.93
CA LEU A 594 26.29 -25.61 -19.57
C LEU A 594 26.60 -26.75 -18.58
N HIS A 595 27.40 -26.45 -17.57
CA HIS A 595 27.86 -27.38 -16.55
C HIS A 595 27.52 -26.87 -15.14
N LEU A 596 27.07 -27.77 -14.27
CA LEU A 596 26.92 -27.52 -12.84
C LEU A 596 28.23 -27.83 -12.11
N ALA A 597 28.91 -26.80 -11.61
CA ALA A 597 30.16 -26.95 -10.88
C ALA A 597 30.00 -27.81 -9.61
N THR A 598 31.12 -28.30 -9.08
CA THR A 598 31.18 -29.24 -7.95
C THR A 598 30.67 -28.67 -6.61
N ASP A 599 30.42 -27.37 -6.54
CA ASP A 599 29.76 -26.71 -5.40
C ASP A 599 28.23 -26.84 -5.42
N ASP A 600 27.68 -27.53 -6.44
CA ASP A 600 26.27 -27.78 -6.70
C ASP A 600 25.42 -26.50 -6.82
N ARG A 601 26.08 -25.38 -7.13
CA ARG A 601 25.44 -24.06 -7.18
C ARG A 601 25.89 -23.23 -8.37
N THR A 602 27.17 -23.24 -8.71
CA THR A 602 27.73 -22.39 -9.75
C THR A 602 27.48 -22.97 -11.13
N LEU A 603 26.98 -22.14 -12.04
CA LEU A 603 26.69 -22.48 -13.43
C LEU A 603 27.73 -21.86 -14.35
N VAL A 604 28.44 -22.71 -15.10
CA VAL A 604 29.53 -22.32 -16.00
C VAL A 604 29.37 -22.97 -17.36
N VAL A 605 29.95 -22.37 -18.39
CA VAL A 605 29.87 -22.83 -19.77
C VAL A 605 31.27 -23.27 -20.21
N ILE A 606 31.47 -24.58 -20.30
CA ILE A 606 32.78 -25.22 -20.50
C ILE A 606 32.77 -26.19 -21.67
N HIS A 607 33.92 -26.72 -22.08
CA HIS A 607 33.98 -27.69 -23.17
C HIS A 607 33.07 -28.90 -22.92
N CYS A 608 32.33 -29.30 -23.95
CA CYS A 608 31.47 -30.46 -23.88
C CYS A 608 32.30 -31.75 -23.80
N ASP A 609 32.17 -32.51 -22.72
CA ASP A 609 32.92 -33.74 -22.47
C ASP A 609 32.01 -34.95 -22.16
N GLY A 610 30.69 -34.72 -22.10
CA GLY A 610 29.69 -35.75 -21.84
C GLY A 610 29.50 -36.09 -20.36
N ASP A 611 30.11 -35.32 -19.44
CA ASP A 611 29.88 -35.42 -18.00
C ASP A 611 28.38 -35.28 -17.68
N ASP A 612 27.89 -36.10 -16.77
CA ASP A 612 26.50 -36.06 -16.30
C ASP A 612 26.11 -34.71 -15.68
N ARG A 613 27.08 -33.93 -15.17
CA ARG A 613 26.89 -32.54 -14.71
C ARG A 613 26.63 -31.55 -15.84
N GLN A 614 26.89 -31.92 -17.10
CA GLN A 614 26.53 -31.16 -18.30
C GLN A 614 25.15 -31.55 -18.86
N LYS A 615 24.50 -32.57 -18.28
CA LYS A 615 23.18 -33.04 -18.69
C LYS A 615 22.08 -32.41 -17.82
N TRP A 616 20.99 -32.06 -18.48
CA TRP A 616 19.87 -31.33 -17.90
C TRP A 616 18.55 -32.03 -18.27
N GLN A 617 17.70 -32.21 -17.27
CA GLN A 617 16.32 -32.64 -17.41
C GLN A 617 15.44 -31.40 -17.59
N TRP A 618 14.83 -31.29 -18.77
CA TRP A 618 13.93 -30.19 -19.11
C TRP A 618 12.82 -30.68 -20.04
N THR A 619 11.57 -30.31 -19.75
CA THR A 619 10.40 -30.86 -20.46
C THR A 619 10.36 -30.35 -21.90
N ARG A 620 10.53 -31.26 -22.87
CA ARG A 620 10.36 -30.98 -24.30
C ARG A 620 8.88 -30.89 -24.66
N ARG A 621 8.29 -29.73 -24.39
CA ARG A 621 6.90 -29.40 -24.73
C ARG A 621 6.85 -28.09 -25.51
N SER A 622 5.94 -28.08 -26.48
CA SER A 622 5.59 -26.89 -27.24
C SER A 622 4.28 -26.31 -26.74
N LEU A 623 4.25 -25.00 -26.53
CA LEU A 623 3.03 -24.28 -26.15
C LEU A 623 2.32 -23.78 -27.40
N SER A 624 1.03 -24.09 -27.51
CA SER A 624 0.19 -23.64 -28.62
C SER A 624 -1.19 -23.27 -28.09
N LEU A 625 -1.72 -22.16 -28.58
CA LEU A 625 -3.12 -21.80 -28.37
C LEU A 625 -3.97 -22.72 -29.24
N GLN A 626 -4.86 -23.47 -28.62
CA GLN A 626 -5.87 -24.23 -29.35
C GLN A 626 -6.95 -23.24 -29.81
N THR A 627 -7.24 -23.24 -31.12
CA THR A 627 -8.22 -22.33 -31.73
C THR A 627 -9.61 -22.93 -31.74
#